data_AF-A0A956LII2-F1
#
_entry.id   AF-A0A956LII2-F1
#
_cell.length_a   1.000
_cell.length_b   1.000
_cell.length_c   1.000
_cell.angle_alpha   90.00
_cell.angle_beta   90.00
_cell.angle_gamma   90.00
#
_symmetry.space_group_name_H-M   'P 1'
#
loop_
_entity.id
_entity.type
_entity.pdbx_description
1 polymer ?
#
loop_
_entity_poly.entity_id
_entity_poly.type
_entity_poly.pdbx_seq_one_letter_code
_entity_poly.pdbx_strand_id
1 'polypeptide(L)'
;DTSSATSDAPTTAGSETSASGVCGDGNVDPGETCDDGNDDNTDQCTDQCEAAACGDGYVQVGEQCDDGPDIGANQACLDGCVANVCGDFDEGPDEGCDDGNEIDGDGCDSNCLLEDVDPEAILCGNKLYECGDTIDNDGDGKIDLNDGECTTPCDDDEGSFQTSLPGQNKDCKSDCYFDIDSGQGNDHCIWDLQCDPENPGAQIGCEYDPDKSCELQTPPECIDFCSPITPNGCDCFG
;
A
#
# COMPACT_ATOMS: atom_id res chain seq x y z
N ASP A 1 68.88 53.16 -8.93
CA ASP A 1 68.41 52.17 -7.94
C ASP A 1 66.95 52.44 -7.65
N THR A 2 65.98 51.55 -7.78
CA THR A 2 66.00 50.08 -7.89
C THR A 2 64.62 49.63 -8.40
N SER A 3 64.59 48.48 -9.07
CA SER A 3 63.43 47.77 -9.64
C SER A 3 62.28 47.49 -8.65
N SER A 4 61.05 47.35 -9.15
CA SER A 4 60.45 46.01 -9.39
C SER A 4 58.97 46.11 -9.79
N ALA A 5 58.60 45.29 -10.77
CA ALA A 5 57.27 45.12 -11.32
C ALA A 5 56.53 43.96 -10.63
N THR A 6 55.20 44.09 -10.52
CA THR A 6 54.21 43.01 -10.32
C THR A 6 52.93 43.52 -10.99
N SER A 7 52.52 43.08 -12.18
CA SER A 7 51.83 41.83 -12.51
C SER A 7 50.47 41.68 -11.83
N ASP A 8 49.48 42.49 -12.23
CA ASP A 8 48.06 42.20 -12.00
C ASP A 8 47.46 41.58 -13.26
N ALA A 9 47.37 40.25 -13.27
CA ALA A 9 46.50 39.51 -14.16
C ALA A 9 45.12 39.40 -13.47
N PRO A 10 44.00 39.60 -14.17
CA PRO A 10 42.70 39.30 -13.60
C PRO A 10 42.58 37.78 -13.48
N THR A 11 42.58 37.28 -12.24
CA THR A 11 42.12 35.93 -11.93
C THR A 11 40.69 35.82 -12.44
N THR A 12 40.54 35.17 -13.59
CA THR A 12 39.25 34.64 -14.03
C THR A 12 38.79 33.72 -12.93
N ALA A 13 37.76 34.14 -12.19
CA ALA A 13 37.00 33.24 -11.35
C ALA A 13 36.57 32.09 -12.26
N GLY A 14 37.17 30.93 -12.04
CA GLY A 14 36.63 29.67 -12.54
C GLY A 14 35.21 29.63 -12.02
N SER A 15 34.27 29.83 -12.94
CA SER A 15 32.89 29.46 -12.74
C SER A 15 32.93 27.98 -12.44
N GLU A 16 32.79 27.61 -11.17
CA GLU A 16 32.22 26.30 -10.83
C GLU A 16 30.75 26.36 -11.27
N THR A 17 30.54 26.37 -12.59
CA THR A 17 29.42 25.63 -13.16
C THR A 17 29.69 24.21 -12.73
N SER A 18 29.05 23.81 -11.64
CA SER A 18 28.71 22.41 -11.43
C SER A 18 28.11 21.97 -12.76
N ALA A 19 28.88 21.25 -13.58
CA ALA A 19 28.32 20.47 -14.65
C ALA A 19 27.61 19.32 -13.94
N SER A 20 26.43 19.61 -13.38
CA SER A 20 25.41 18.58 -13.31
C SER A 20 25.23 18.16 -14.76
N GLY A 21 25.46 16.88 -15.03
CA GLY A 21 25.09 16.30 -16.30
C GLY A 21 23.65 16.65 -16.65
N VAL A 22 23.38 16.75 -17.94
CA VAL A 22 22.02 16.95 -18.42
C VAL A 22 21.50 15.59 -18.79
N CYS A 23 20.60 15.06 -17.97
CA CYS A 23 19.90 13.84 -18.29
C CYS A 23 19.17 13.96 -19.63
N GLY A 24 19.21 12.88 -20.41
CA GLY A 24 18.59 12.77 -21.73
C GLY A 24 19.43 13.34 -22.87
N ASP A 25 20.72 13.65 -22.65
CA ASP A 25 21.60 14.24 -23.68
C ASP A 25 22.38 13.19 -24.50
N GLY A 26 22.26 11.93 -24.11
CA GLY A 26 22.89 10.76 -24.72
C GLY A 26 24.27 10.44 -24.14
N ASN A 27 24.71 11.11 -23.07
CA ASN A 27 26.00 10.89 -22.44
C ASN A 27 25.84 10.69 -20.93
N VAL A 28 26.33 9.55 -20.42
CA VAL A 28 26.37 9.30 -18.96
C VAL A 28 27.40 10.22 -18.31
N ASP A 29 26.93 11.23 -17.60
CA ASP A 29 27.72 12.24 -16.89
C ASP A 29 27.94 11.90 -15.41
N PRO A 30 28.84 12.59 -14.69
CA PRO A 30 29.08 12.32 -13.27
C PRO A 30 27.82 12.55 -12.41
N GLY A 31 27.29 11.46 -11.86
CA GLY A 31 26.09 11.46 -11.00
C GLY A 31 24.92 10.67 -11.59
N GLU A 32 24.99 10.35 -12.88
CA GLU A 32 23.99 9.56 -13.59
C GLU A 32 24.39 8.07 -13.57
N THR A 33 23.41 7.18 -13.45
CA THR A 33 23.63 5.73 -13.55
C THR A 33 23.39 5.22 -14.98
N CYS A 34 22.61 5.96 -15.77
CA CYS A 34 22.36 5.77 -17.20
C CYS A 34 22.08 7.12 -17.88
N ASP A 35 22.08 7.14 -19.21
CA ASP A 35 21.50 8.20 -20.05
C ASP A 35 21.28 7.56 -21.44
N ASP A 36 20.05 7.58 -21.94
CA ASP A 36 19.72 6.96 -23.23
C ASP A 36 19.30 7.98 -24.31
N GLY A 37 19.50 9.27 -24.04
CA GLY A 37 19.30 10.36 -24.99
C GLY A 37 17.87 10.87 -25.08
N ASN A 38 17.03 10.60 -24.08
CA ASN A 38 15.69 11.14 -23.99
C ASN A 38 15.18 11.23 -22.52
N ASP A 39 13.96 11.72 -22.31
CA ASP A 39 13.34 11.95 -20.98
C ASP A 39 12.11 11.03 -20.77
N ASP A 40 12.11 9.79 -21.28
CA ASP A 40 11.00 8.83 -21.21
C ASP A 40 11.25 7.77 -20.14
N ASN A 41 10.46 7.79 -19.06
CA ASN A 41 10.60 6.84 -17.94
C ASN A 41 10.27 5.38 -18.30
N THR A 42 9.75 5.10 -19.51
CA THR A 42 9.29 3.75 -19.89
C THR A 42 10.32 2.94 -20.67
N ASP A 43 11.54 3.43 -20.82
CA ASP A 43 12.64 2.74 -21.50
C ASP A 43 13.72 2.25 -20.51
N GLN A 44 15.00 2.29 -20.91
CA GLN A 44 16.10 1.75 -20.10
C GLN A 44 16.64 2.76 -19.08
N CYS A 45 16.21 4.02 -19.16
CA CYS A 45 16.71 5.08 -18.30
C CYS A 45 15.60 6.08 -17.96
N THR A 46 15.40 6.36 -16.68
CA THR A 46 14.42 7.36 -16.25
C THR A 46 14.86 8.79 -16.60
N ASP A 47 13.92 9.73 -16.56
CA ASP A 47 14.12 11.18 -16.71
C ASP A 47 15.00 11.81 -15.61
N GLN A 48 15.33 11.02 -14.59
CA GLN A 48 16.25 11.34 -13.51
C GLN A 48 17.61 10.66 -13.68
N CYS A 49 17.83 9.99 -14.81
CA CYS A 49 19.05 9.26 -15.13
C CYS A 49 19.39 8.15 -14.12
N GLU A 50 18.33 7.55 -13.59
CA GLU A 50 18.38 6.31 -12.84
C GLU A 50 18.01 5.14 -13.75
N ALA A 51 18.78 4.06 -13.65
CA ALA A 51 18.54 2.86 -14.43
C ALA A 51 17.16 2.30 -14.12
N ALA A 52 16.41 2.01 -15.19
CA ALA A 52 15.14 1.31 -15.17
C ALA A 52 15.19 0.09 -14.23
N ALA A 53 14.26 0.04 -13.28
CA ALA A 53 14.18 -1.02 -12.30
C ALA A 53 12.73 -1.35 -11.94
N CYS A 54 12.46 -2.64 -11.73
CA CYS A 54 11.18 -3.07 -11.21
C CYS A 54 10.94 -2.53 -9.79
N GLY A 55 9.77 -1.94 -9.60
CA GLY A 55 9.30 -1.29 -8.39
C GLY A 55 9.65 0.20 -8.30
N ASP A 56 9.99 0.84 -9.43
CA ASP A 56 10.26 2.28 -9.50
C ASP A 56 9.03 3.13 -9.87
N GLY A 57 7.90 2.48 -10.14
CA GLY A 57 6.62 3.09 -10.48
C GLY A 57 6.43 3.34 -11.98
N TYR A 58 7.36 2.88 -12.84
CA TYR A 58 7.26 3.02 -14.28
C TYR A 58 7.31 1.65 -14.97
N VAL A 59 6.27 1.33 -15.72
CA VAL A 59 6.25 0.11 -16.53
C VAL A 59 7.21 0.24 -17.71
N GLN A 60 8.35 -0.42 -17.62
CA GLN A 60 9.42 -0.39 -18.61
C GLN A 60 9.28 -1.51 -19.66
N VAL A 61 10.12 -1.47 -20.69
CA VAL A 61 10.12 -2.53 -21.73
C VAL A 61 10.48 -3.89 -21.13
N GLY A 62 9.49 -4.79 -21.12
CA GLY A 62 9.64 -6.18 -20.67
C GLY A 62 8.91 -6.48 -19.37
N GLU A 63 8.45 -5.45 -18.67
CA GLU A 63 7.61 -5.54 -17.49
C GLU A 63 6.14 -5.70 -17.88
N GLN A 64 5.39 -6.38 -17.04
CA GLN A 64 3.93 -6.56 -17.20
C GLN A 64 3.14 -5.57 -16.36
N CYS A 65 3.73 -5.12 -15.26
CA CYS A 65 3.21 -4.21 -14.25
C CYS A 65 4.40 -3.55 -13.54
N ASP A 66 4.16 -2.44 -12.85
CA ASP A 66 5.09 -1.84 -11.89
C ASP A 66 4.26 -0.92 -10.99
N ASP A 67 3.92 -1.42 -9.80
CA ASP A 67 3.13 -0.69 -8.80
C ASP A 67 4.05 0.02 -7.79
N GLY A 68 5.29 0.34 -8.21
CA GLY A 68 6.29 0.97 -7.36
C GLY A 68 6.70 0.06 -6.19
N PRO A 69 6.70 0.56 -4.94
CA PRO A 69 7.08 -0.27 -3.79
C PRO A 69 6.10 -1.41 -3.51
N ASP A 70 4.88 -1.38 -4.07
CA ASP A 70 3.80 -2.35 -3.81
C ASP A 70 3.92 -3.59 -4.72
N ILE A 71 5.12 -4.15 -4.79
CA ILE A 71 5.41 -5.40 -5.49
C ILE A 71 5.71 -6.54 -4.51
N GLY A 72 5.36 -7.77 -4.86
CA GLY A 72 5.70 -8.96 -4.09
C GLY A 72 4.56 -9.95 -3.98
N ALA A 73 4.67 -10.87 -3.01
CA ALA A 73 3.64 -11.87 -2.76
C ALA A 73 2.32 -11.21 -2.33
N ASN A 74 1.21 -11.76 -2.81
CA ASN A 74 -0.15 -11.29 -2.57
C ASN A 74 -0.45 -9.87 -3.09
N GLN A 75 0.40 -9.33 -3.96
CA GLN A 75 0.20 -8.05 -4.64
C GLN A 75 -0.24 -8.25 -6.08
N ALA A 76 -0.86 -7.24 -6.67
CA ALA A 76 -1.25 -7.28 -8.09
C ALA A 76 -0.03 -7.39 -9.02
N CYS A 77 1.11 -6.89 -8.57
CA CYS A 77 2.39 -6.99 -9.26
C CYS A 77 3.41 -7.75 -8.41
N LEU A 78 3.98 -8.82 -8.96
CA LEU A 78 4.94 -9.68 -8.26
C LEU A 78 6.38 -9.17 -8.39
N ASP A 79 7.27 -9.75 -7.57
CA ASP A 79 8.71 -9.57 -7.72
C ASP A 79 9.16 -9.80 -9.17
N GLY A 80 9.89 -8.83 -9.72
CA GLY A 80 10.34 -8.88 -11.11
C GLY A 80 9.29 -8.44 -12.13
N CYS A 81 8.24 -7.73 -11.69
CA CYS A 81 7.32 -6.99 -12.53
C CYS A 81 6.52 -7.89 -13.46
N VAL A 82 6.08 -9.00 -12.88
CA VAL A 82 5.18 -9.98 -13.48
C VAL A 82 3.81 -9.76 -12.84
N ALA A 83 2.75 -9.70 -13.66
CA ALA A 83 1.41 -9.57 -13.10
C ALA A 83 1.06 -10.84 -12.33
N ASN A 84 0.51 -10.67 -11.14
CA ASN A 84 -0.16 -11.75 -10.43
C ASN A 84 -1.40 -12.16 -11.24
N VAL A 85 -1.58 -13.47 -11.45
CA VAL A 85 -2.67 -14.01 -12.24
C VAL A 85 -3.19 -15.32 -11.67
N CYS A 86 -4.50 -15.50 -11.75
CA CYS A 86 -5.15 -16.73 -11.37
C CYS A 86 -4.48 -18.00 -11.91
N GLY A 87 -4.16 -18.90 -10.99
CA GLY A 87 -3.48 -20.16 -11.22
C GLY A 87 -1.96 -20.07 -11.20
N ASP A 88 -1.35 -19.06 -10.57
CA ASP A 88 0.10 -18.89 -10.49
C ASP A 88 0.73 -19.33 -9.14
N PHE A 89 -0.10 -19.86 -8.23
CA PHE A 89 0.20 -20.24 -6.84
C PHE A 89 0.39 -19.07 -5.87
N ASP A 90 0.05 -17.84 -6.25
CA ASP A 90 0.09 -16.67 -5.39
C ASP A 90 -1.28 -15.97 -5.39
N GLU A 91 -1.99 -16.01 -4.27
CA GLU A 91 -3.31 -15.39 -4.16
C GLU A 91 -3.19 -13.86 -4.20
N GLY A 92 -3.61 -13.26 -5.31
CA GLY A 92 -3.61 -11.82 -5.50
C GLY A 92 -4.56 -11.05 -4.57
N PRO A 93 -4.52 -9.70 -4.60
CA PRO A 93 -5.38 -8.87 -3.77
C PRO A 93 -6.86 -8.99 -4.13
N ASP A 94 -7.17 -9.26 -5.41
CA ASP A 94 -8.54 -9.38 -5.93
C ASP A 94 -9.05 -10.84 -6.00
N GLU A 95 -8.18 -11.80 -5.69
CA GLU A 95 -8.46 -13.23 -5.79
C GLU A 95 -9.03 -13.75 -4.47
N GLY A 96 -9.98 -14.68 -4.52
CA GLY A 96 -10.50 -15.35 -3.32
C GLY A 96 -9.69 -16.56 -2.87
N CYS A 97 -8.89 -17.09 -3.79
CA CYS A 97 -8.05 -18.27 -3.69
C CYS A 97 -7.08 -18.30 -4.88
N ASP A 98 -6.01 -19.08 -4.78
CA ASP A 98 -5.22 -19.51 -5.94
C ASP A 98 -4.67 -20.92 -5.64
N ASP A 99 -5.03 -21.90 -6.48
CA ASP A 99 -4.60 -23.29 -6.31
C ASP A 99 -3.54 -23.73 -7.34
N GLY A 100 -3.01 -22.77 -8.09
CA GLY A 100 -1.97 -22.95 -9.12
C GLY A 100 -2.47 -23.48 -10.45
N ASN A 101 -3.79 -23.41 -10.70
CA ASN A 101 -4.36 -23.70 -12.00
C ASN A 101 -5.71 -22.96 -12.24
N GLU A 102 -6.32 -23.15 -13.42
CA GLU A 102 -7.61 -22.52 -13.81
C GLU A 102 -8.72 -23.58 -14.04
N ILE A 103 -8.76 -24.67 -13.27
CA ILE A 103 -9.70 -25.80 -13.45
C ILE A 103 -10.85 -25.70 -12.45
N ASP A 104 -12.06 -25.45 -12.95
CA ASP A 104 -13.26 -25.52 -12.11
C ASP A 104 -13.43 -26.89 -11.40
N GLY A 105 -13.92 -26.84 -10.16
CA GLY A 105 -14.31 -28.00 -9.35
C GLY A 105 -13.19 -28.63 -8.52
N ASP A 106 -12.06 -27.96 -8.32
CA ASP A 106 -10.95 -28.42 -7.46
C ASP A 106 -10.70 -27.55 -6.22
N GLY A 107 -11.56 -26.55 -5.98
CA GLY A 107 -11.53 -25.70 -4.79
C GLY A 107 -11.31 -24.23 -5.10
N CYS A 108 -10.80 -23.92 -6.29
CA CYS A 108 -10.65 -22.55 -6.79
C CYS A 108 -11.06 -22.50 -8.26
N ASP A 109 -12.07 -21.71 -8.61
CA ASP A 109 -12.57 -21.69 -9.98
C ASP A 109 -11.63 -20.96 -10.95
N SER A 110 -11.91 -21.02 -12.25
CA SER A 110 -11.09 -20.34 -13.28
C SER A 110 -11.09 -18.80 -13.20
N ASN A 111 -11.79 -18.20 -12.24
CA ASN A 111 -11.80 -16.77 -11.96
C ASN A 111 -11.27 -16.48 -10.55
N CYS A 112 -10.59 -17.47 -9.94
CA CYS A 112 -10.05 -17.42 -8.59
C CYS A 112 -11.11 -17.06 -7.53
N LEU A 113 -12.30 -17.62 -7.69
CA LEU A 113 -13.36 -17.60 -6.68
C LEU A 113 -13.37 -18.93 -5.93
N LEU A 114 -13.53 -18.86 -4.61
CA LEU A 114 -13.65 -20.04 -3.76
C LEU A 114 -14.85 -20.92 -4.19
N GLU A 115 -14.59 -22.21 -4.31
CA GLU A 115 -15.62 -23.23 -4.55
C GLU A 115 -15.93 -24.02 -3.27
N ASP A 116 -17.09 -24.70 -3.26
CA ASP A 116 -17.51 -25.61 -2.18
C ASP A 116 -17.49 -24.99 -0.75
N VAL A 117 -17.65 -23.66 -0.65
CA VAL A 117 -17.76 -22.94 0.63
C VAL A 117 -18.99 -23.40 1.43
N ASP A 118 -18.86 -23.43 2.76
CA ASP A 118 -19.99 -23.73 3.64
C ASP A 118 -21.11 -22.67 3.42
N PRO A 119 -22.38 -23.07 3.25
CA PRO A 119 -23.48 -22.12 3.09
C PRO A 119 -23.71 -21.19 4.30
N GLU A 120 -23.13 -21.50 5.46
CA GLU A 120 -23.17 -20.68 6.68
C GLU A 120 -21.98 -19.72 6.78
N ALA A 121 -20.93 -19.93 5.96
CA ALA A 121 -19.78 -19.06 5.89
C ALA A 121 -20.13 -17.68 5.34
N ILE A 122 -19.44 -16.65 5.84
CA ILE A 122 -19.64 -15.26 5.47
C ILE A 122 -18.38 -14.74 4.78
N LEU A 123 -18.44 -14.63 3.45
CA LEU A 123 -17.33 -14.09 2.68
C LEU A 123 -17.21 -12.57 2.86
N CYS A 124 -15.97 -12.09 2.84
CA CYS A 124 -15.65 -10.69 2.65
C CYS A 124 -15.12 -10.50 1.22
N GLY A 125 -15.96 -9.95 0.34
CA GLY A 125 -15.67 -9.95 -1.09
C GLY A 125 -15.61 -11.38 -1.63
N ASN A 126 -14.45 -11.78 -2.17
CA ASN A 126 -14.21 -13.14 -2.67
C ASN A 126 -13.39 -14.01 -1.69
N LYS A 127 -12.94 -13.45 -0.56
CA LYS A 127 -12.12 -14.15 0.42
C LYS A 127 -12.94 -14.66 1.60
N LEU A 128 -12.43 -15.73 2.20
CA LEU A 128 -12.94 -16.28 3.45
C LEU A 128 -11.88 -16.09 4.53
N TYR A 129 -12.24 -15.34 5.58
CA TYR A 129 -11.36 -15.05 6.72
C TYR A 129 -11.82 -15.82 7.96
N GLU A 130 -10.97 -15.90 8.98
CA GLU A 130 -11.24 -16.65 10.21
C GLU A 130 -12.56 -16.25 10.86
N CYS A 131 -12.89 -14.96 10.88
CA CYS A 131 -14.14 -14.48 11.47
C CYS A 131 -15.41 -14.68 10.60
N GLY A 132 -15.32 -15.47 9.54
CA GLY A 132 -16.43 -15.86 8.69
C GLY A 132 -16.35 -17.29 8.15
N ASP A 133 -15.37 -18.10 8.56
CA ASP A 133 -15.10 -19.43 8.02
C ASP A 133 -15.85 -20.58 8.70
N THR A 134 -16.67 -20.27 9.72
CA THR A 134 -17.45 -21.23 10.54
C THR A 134 -16.63 -22.13 11.44
N ILE A 135 -15.35 -21.81 11.65
CA ILE A 135 -14.41 -22.54 12.49
C ILE A 135 -14.16 -21.72 13.77
N ASP A 136 -13.72 -22.42 14.82
CA ASP A 136 -13.22 -21.85 16.09
C ASP A 136 -11.69 -21.91 16.01
N ASN A 137 -11.10 -20.93 15.33
CA ASN A 137 -9.69 -20.80 14.98
C ASN A 137 -8.83 -20.53 16.21
N ASP A 138 -9.38 -19.84 17.22
CA ASP A 138 -8.68 -19.52 18.47
C ASP A 138 -8.89 -20.56 19.59
N GLY A 139 -9.93 -21.39 19.48
CA GLY A 139 -10.24 -22.51 20.38
C GLY A 139 -10.93 -22.10 21.68
N ASP A 140 -11.52 -20.90 21.76
CA ASP A 140 -12.22 -20.41 22.94
C ASP A 140 -13.67 -20.92 23.04
N GLY A 141 -14.18 -21.51 21.95
CA GLY A 141 -15.52 -22.09 21.84
C GLY A 141 -16.59 -21.14 21.34
N LYS A 142 -16.21 -19.93 20.92
CA LYS A 142 -17.01 -19.04 20.07
C LYS A 142 -16.54 -19.21 18.61
N ILE A 143 -17.37 -18.72 17.69
CA ILE A 143 -17.20 -18.95 16.24
C ILE A 143 -17.64 -17.67 15.53
N ASP A 144 -16.80 -17.17 14.63
CA ASP A 144 -17.05 -16.05 13.73
C ASP A 144 -17.57 -14.81 14.49
N LEU A 145 -18.59 -14.14 13.95
CA LEU A 145 -19.27 -13.00 14.57
C LEU A 145 -20.01 -13.30 15.89
N ASN A 146 -20.05 -14.56 16.35
CA ASN A 146 -20.49 -14.85 17.71
C ASN A 146 -19.33 -14.76 18.70
N ASP A 147 -18.09 -14.75 18.21
CA ASP A 147 -16.93 -14.32 18.94
C ASP A 147 -16.91 -12.79 19.10
N GLY A 148 -16.56 -12.32 20.31
CA GLY A 148 -16.50 -10.89 20.60
C GLY A 148 -15.24 -10.25 20.04
N GLU A 149 -14.22 -11.07 19.79
CA GLU A 149 -12.93 -10.71 19.23
C GLU A 149 -13.06 -10.41 17.72
N CYS A 150 -13.95 -11.12 17.01
CA CYS A 150 -14.28 -10.85 15.62
C CYS A 150 -15.06 -9.54 15.42
N THR A 151 -14.46 -8.61 14.69
CA THR A 151 -15.08 -7.30 14.42
C THR A 151 -16.01 -7.32 13.21
N THR A 152 -15.63 -8.05 12.15
CA THR A 152 -16.39 -8.22 10.90
C THR A 152 -16.02 -9.56 10.24
N PRO A 153 -16.74 -10.03 9.19
CA PRO A 153 -16.33 -11.21 8.42
C PRO A 153 -15.02 -11.04 7.63
N CYS A 154 -14.49 -9.81 7.55
CA CYS A 154 -13.21 -9.50 6.89
C CYS A 154 -12.02 -9.62 7.85
N ASP A 155 -12.26 -10.02 9.10
CA ASP A 155 -11.26 -10.08 10.16
C ASP A 155 -10.56 -11.44 10.13
N ASP A 156 -9.24 -11.41 10.03
CA ASP A 156 -8.39 -12.57 9.74
C ASP A 156 -7.78 -13.23 10.99
N ASP A 157 -8.14 -12.75 12.18
CA ASP A 157 -7.71 -13.30 13.47
C ASP A 157 -8.92 -13.37 14.41
N GLU A 158 -9.42 -14.58 14.64
CA GLU A 158 -10.50 -14.80 15.63
C GLU A 158 -9.99 -14.68 17.07
N GLY A 159 -8.68 -14.82 17.32
CA GLY A 159 -8.10 -14.86 18.65
C GLY A 159 -7.77 -13.51 19.27
N SER A 160 -8.04 -12.42 18.54
CA SER A 160 -7.77 -11.09 19.05
C SER A 160 -8.62 -10.02 18.38
N PHE A 161 -8.77 -8.88 19.05
CA PHE A 161 -9.29 -7.66 18.39
C PHE A 161 -8.29 -7.06 17.38
N GLN A 162 -7.20 -7.76 17.06
CA GLN A 162 -6.17 -7.29 16.14
C GLN A 162 -6.47 -7.93 14.80
N THR A 163 -6.89 -7.12 13.84
CA THR A 163 -7.23 -7.56 12.48
C THR A 163 -5.99 -7.98 11.65
N SER A 164 -4.86 -8.32 12.31
CA SER A 164 -3.50 -8.45 11.76
C SER A 164 -3.02 -7.32 10.84
N LEU A 165 -3.73 -6.18 10.84
CA LEU A 165 -3.34 -4.99 10.11
C LEU A 165 -2.35 -4.18 10.94
N PRO A 166 -1.27 -3.69 10.32
CA PRO A 166 -0.38 -2.68 10.87
C PRO A 166 -1.10 -1.57 11.70
N GLY A 167 -0.79 -1.42 13.00
CA GLY A 167 -0.93 -0.12 13.70
C GLY A 167 -1.93 0.04 14.86
N GLN A 168 -2.25 -0.97 15.69
CA GLN A 168 -3.34 -0.81 16.68
C GLN A 168 -2.93 -0.75 18.17
N ASN A 169 -3.44 0.30 18.85
CA ASN A 169 -3.41 0.51 20.30
C ASN A 169 -4.77 0.14 20.94
N LYS A 170 -4.74 -0.29 22.21
CA LYS A 170 -5.93 -0.64 23.01
C LYS A 170 -6.60 0.59 23.65
N ASP A 171 -7.15 1.50 22.86
CA ASP A 171 -8.01 2.60 23.34
C ASP A 171 -9.19 2.89 22.39
N CYS A 172 -10.16 3.73 22.79
CA CYS A 172 -11.27 4.16 21.90
C CYS A 172 -10.81 5.08 20.75
N LYS A 173 -9.53 5.05 20.43
CA LYS A 173 -8.89 5.78 19.34
C LYS A 173 -8.31 4.71 18.44
N SER A 174 -8.98 4.47 17.32
CA SER A 174 -8.30 3.76 16.25
C SER A 174 -7.46 4.80 15.53
N ASP A 175 -6.20 4.49 15.23
CA ASP A 175 -5.60 5.13 14.07
C ASP A 175 -6.48 4.76 12.88
N CYS A 176 -6.75 5.72 12.00
CA CYS A 176 -7.43 5.39 10.75
C CYS A 176 -6.68 4.22 10.10
N TYR A 177 -7.44 3.23 9.64
CA TYR A 177 -6.97 1.98 9.04
C TYR A 177 -5.66 2.16 8.25
N PHE A 178 -4.59 1.48 8.70
CA PHE A 178 -3.28 1.33 8.05
C PHE A 178 -2.25 2.48 8.06
N ASP A 179 -1.97 3.04 9.23
CA ASP A 179 -0.66 3.64 9.51
C ASP A 179 0.10 2.75 10.52
N ILE A 180 1.02 1.91 10.04
CA ILE A 180 2.32 1.77 10.73
C ILE A 180 3.23 2.71 9.99
N ASP A 181 3.48 3.91 10.51
CA ASP A 181 4.76 4.58 10.74
C ASP A 181 5.91 4.26 9.74
N SER A 182 5.59 4.07 8.46
CA SER A 182 6.49 3.60 7.40
C SER A 182 6.58 4.61 6.27
N GLY A 183 6.53 5.91 6.59
CA GLY A 183 6.61 6.97 5.59
C GLY A 183 6.84 8.35 6.20
N GLN A 184 7.20 9.34 5.38
CA GLN A 184 7.21 10.75 5.79
C GLN A 184 5.79 11.31 5.76
N GLY A 185 4.93 10.82 6.65
CA GLY A 185 3.56 11.28 6.82
C GLY A 185 3.12 10.97 8.24
N ASN A 186 3.06 11.99 9.08
CA ASN A 186 2.41 11.94 10.38
C ASN A 186 1.12 12.76 10.24
N ASP A 187 0.14 12.19 9.57
CA ASP A 187 -1.07 12.89 9.12
C ASP A 187 -2.12 13.09 10.23
N HIS A 188 -1.91 12.47 11.40
CA HIS A 188 -2.72 12.64 12.62
C HIS A 188 -4.21 12.29 12.42
N CYS A 189 -4.49 11.30 11.57
CA CYS A 189 -5.84 10.81 11.26
C CYS A 189 -6.40 9.93 12.39
N ILE A 190 -6.91 10.53 13.46
CA ILE A 190 -7.50 9.81 14.61
C ILE A 190 -9.02 9.70 14.44
N TRP A 191 -9.53 8.46 14.33
CA TRP A 191 -10.98 8.17 14.36
C TRP A 191 -11.40 7.62 15.73
N ASP A 192 -12.44 8.20 16.31
CA ASP A 192 -12.99 7.77 17.60
C ASP A 192 -14.20 6.87 17.32
N LEU A 193 -14.14 5.62 17.75
CA LEU A 193 -15.18 4.63 17.45
C LEU A 193 -16.57 5.06 17.96
N GLN A 194 -16.66 5.86 19.03
CA GLN A 194 -17.94 6.38 19.52
C GLN A 194 -18.63 7.33 18.52
N CYS A 195 -17.95 7.72 17.45
CA CYS A 195 -18.46 8.53 16.34
C CYS A 195 -19.05 7.70 15.19
N ASP A 196 -18.89 6.38 15.19
CA ASP A 196 -19.39 5.49 14.16
C ASP A 196 -20.77 4.92 14.55
N PRO A 197 -21.86 5.34 13.90
CA PRO A 197 -23.19 4.80 14.17
C PRO A 197 -23.38 3.36 13.64
N GLU A 198 -22.51 2.90 12.75
CA GLU A 198 -22.53 1.57 12.14
C GLU A 198 -21.65 0.59 12.94
N ASN A 199 -20.47 1.00 13.40
CA ASN A 199 -19.50 0.14 14.14
C ASN A 199 -18.82 0.81 15.35
N PRO A 200 -19.54 1.14 16.42
CA PRO A 200 -18.97 1.94 17.51
C PRO A 200 -17.97 1.24 18.44
N GLY A 201 -17.77 -0.07 18.35
CA GLY A 201 -16.97 -0.79 19.35
C GLY A 201 -17.65 -0.82 20.73
N ALA A 202 -18.98 -0.95 20.77
CA ALA A 202 -19.76 -1.06 22.01
C ALA A 202 -19.26 -2.19 22.92
N GLN A 203 -18.75 -3.27 22.33
CA GLN A 203 -18.19 -4.44 23.01
C GLN A 203 -16.92 -4.13 23.81
N ILE A 204 -16.17 -3.07 23.46
CA ILE A 204 -15.01 -2.58 24.20
C ILE A 204 -15.31 -1.31 25.03
N GLY A 205 -16.59 -0.96 25.18
CA GLY A 205 -17.03 0.20 25.96
C GLY A 205 -16.91 1.54 25.23
N CYS A 206 -16.95 1.50 23.89
CA CYS A 206 -16.94 2.69 23.04
C CYS A 206 -18.33 2.90 22.38
N GLU A 207 -19.44 2.68 23.10
CA GLU A 207 -20.79 2.83 22.52
C GLU A 207 -20.99 4.13 21.75
N TYR A 208 -21.72 4.07 20.62
CA TYR A 208 -21.99 5.23 19.78
C TYR A 208 -22.60 6.37 20.61
N ASP A 209 -21.94 7.53 20.57
CA ASP A 209 -22.37 8.74 21.26
C ASP A 209 -22.79 9.80 20.22
N PRO A 210 -24.10 9.97 20.00
CA PRO A 210 -24.62 10.93 19.03
C PRO A 210 -24.38 12.40 19.42
N ASP A 211 -23.98 12.66 20.67
CA ASP A 211 -23.66 14.00 21.17
C ASP A 211 -22.14 14.25 21.17
N LYS A 212 -21.32 13.28 20.74
CA LYS A 212 -19.87 13.41 20.66
C LYS A 212 -19.47 14.26 19.46
N SER A 213 -18.51 15.16 19.68
CA SER A 213 -17.99 16.03 18.64
C SER A 213 -16.95 15.30 17.81
N CYS A 214 -17.37 14.83 16.63
CA CYS A 214 -16.59 13.99 15.73
C CYS A 214 -16.00 14.83 14.58
N GLU A 215 -15.21 15.85 14.92
CA GLU A 215 -14.45 16.58 13.91
C GLU A 215 -13.26 15.71 13.48
N LEU A 216 -13.31 15.19 12.23
CA LEU A 216 -12.14 14.63 11.56
C LEU A 216 -11.04 15.68 11.54
N GLN A 217 -9.89 15.37 12.12
CA GLN A 217 -8.71 16.23 12.08
C GLN A 217 -7.92 15.97 10.78
N THR A 218 -8.58 15.92 9.63
CA THR A 218 -7.96 15.57 8.34
C THR A 218 -7.97 16.73 7.34
N PRO A 219 -6.91 16.90 6.52
CA PRO A 219 -6.87 17.90 5.46
C PRO A 219 -7.96 17.64 4.39
N PRO A 220 -8.57 18.68 3.80
CA PRO A 220 -9.60 18.51 2.77
C PRO A 220 -9.16 17.71 1.54
N GLU A 221 -7.86 17.74 1.23
CA GLU A 221 -7.28 17.02 0.09
C GLU A 221 -7.34 15.49 0.24
N CYS A 222 -7.18 14.99 1.48
CA CYS A 222 -7.33 13.57 1.82
C CYS A 222 -8.81 13.15 1.66
N ILE A 223 -9.75 13.93 2.19
CA ILE A 223 -11.19 13.64 2.11
C ILE A 223 -11.67 13.51 0.65
N ASP A 224 -11.22 14.40 -0.23
CA ASP A 224 -11.67 14.44 -1.63
C ASP A 224 -11.12 13.27 -2.47
N PHE A 225 -9.96 12.71 -2.12
CA PHE A 225 -9.32 11.60 -2.81
C PHE A 225 -9.81 10.23 -2.29
N CYS A 226 -9.99 10.09 -0.98
CA CYS A 226 -10.24 8.80 -0.33
C CYS A 226 -11.73 8.41 -0.35
N SER A 227 -12.64 9.38 -0.15
CA SER A 227 -14.09 9.14 -0.05
C SER A 227 -14.76 8.41 -1.24
N PRO A 228 -14.28 8.48 -2.50
CA PRO A 228 -14.87 7.75 -3.63
C PRO A 228 -14.46 6.29 -3.76
N ILE A 229 -13.34 5.90 -3.16
CA ILE A 229 -12.70 4.58 -3.32
C ILE A 229 -12.69 3.76 -2.04
N THR A 230 -13.00 4.36 -0.90
CA THR A 230 -13.19 3.65 0.37
C THR A 230 -14.69 3.56 0.73
N PRO A 231 -15.26 2.35 0.86
CA PRO A 231 -16.64 2.20 1.33
C PRO A 231 -16.72 2.62 2.80
N ASN A 232 -17.58 3.59 3.11
CA ASN A 232 -17.92 4.09 4.46
C ASN A 232 -16.75 4.08 5.48
N GLY A 233 -15.85 5.06 5.32
CA GLY A 233 -15.08 5.62 6.44
C GLY A 233 -13.85 4.81 6.87
N CYS A 234 -12.78 4.86 6.07
CA CYS A 234 -11.37 4.91 6.49
C CYS A 234 -10.47 5.14 5.26
N ASP A 235 -9.18 5.45 5.46
CA ASP A 235 -8.29 6.18 4.54
C ASP A 235 -7.82 5.41 3.28
N CYS A 236 -7.47 6.17 2.24
CA CYS A 236 -6.78 5.73 1.03
C CYS A 236 -5.34 6.26 1.07
N PHE A 237 -4.38 5.36 0.89
CA PHE A 237 -2.94 5.56 1.07
C PHE A 237 -2.31 6.74 0.32
N GLY A 238 -1.32 7.39 0.97
CA GLY A 238 -0.32 8.28 0.38
C GLY A 238 0.12 9.45 1.26
#